data_AF-A0A964V1L0-F1
#
_entry.id   AF-A0A964V1L0-F1
#
_cell.length_a   1.000
_cell.length_b   1.000
_cell.length_c   1.000
_cell.angle_alpha   90.00
_cell.angle_beta   90.00
_cell.angle_gamma   90.00
#
_symmetry.space_group_name_H-M   'P 1'
#
loop_
_entity.id
_entity.type
_entity.pdbx_description
1 polymer ?
#
loop_
_entity_poly.entity_id
_entity_poly.type
_entity_poly.pdbx_seq_one_letter_code
_entity_poly.pdbx_strand_id
1 'polypeptide(L)'
;MKLDIVVPSSISEIPLCHYQEFLKLQATSNDQEFIAQKMVEIFCGLQLKDVVKLKVTSVNELIVHFTKIFKEKPKFKPTFKIGDVEFGFIPNLENITFGEYVDLENYLSKWEDFHKAMAVMYRPITIRKEDKYEIMEYTGAAAFSEGMKFAPMDVAIAASVFFWTLGKELLNATLDYLTNEIKTNEKEFQTLAHELNLGKSGGGIVQFTDSLKEILQNMTLLQNTDYLNVLPI
;
A
#
# COMPACT_ATOMS: atom_id res chain seq x y z
N MET A 1 -34.23 17.80 10.60
CA MET A 1 -33.07 17.89 11.50
C MET A 1 -31.84 18.07 10.61
N LYS A 2 -31.08 19.16 10.78
CA LYS A 2 -29.74 19.27 10.18
C LYS A 2 -28.82 18.46 11.10
N LEU A 3 -28.49 17.23 10.71
CA LEU A 3 -27.30 16.60 11.28
C LEU A 3 -26.12 17.35 10.66
N ASP A 4 -25.29 17.97 11.49
CA ASP A 4 -23.97 18.44 11.07
C ASP A 4 -23.10 17.19 10.87
N ILE A 5 -23.21 16.60 9.67
CA ILE A 5 -22.41 15.44 9.28
C ILE A 5 -21.02 15.95 8.91
N VAL A 6 -20.01 15.50 9.64
CA VAL A 6 -18.62 15.70 9.24
C VAL A 6 -18.30 14.67 8.18
N VAL A 7 -18.43 15.07 6.91
CA VAL A 7 -18.07 14.22 5.77
C VAL A 7 -16.60 14.45 5.45
N PRO A 8 -15.74 13.41 5.51
CA PRO A 8 -14.34 13.55 5.14
C PRO A 8 -14.19 14.09 3.72
N SER A 9 -13.48 15.20 3.58
CA SER A 9 -13.23 15.79 2.26
C SER A 9 -12.03 15.16 1.57
N SER A 10 -11.09 14.60 2.35
CA SER A 10 -9.89 13.91 1.88
C SER A 10 -9.70 12.57 2.59
N ILE A 11 -9.03 11.61 1.93
CA ILE A 11 -8.60 10.34 2.55
C ILE A 11 -7.72 10.59 3.80
N SER A 12 -7.01 11.73 3.84
CA SER A 12 -6.13 12.09 4.98
C SER A 12 -6.90 12.26 6.29
N GLU A 13 -8.21 12.54 6.23
CA GLU A 13 -9.07 12.69 7.39
C GLU A 13 -9.56 11.35 7.94
N ILE A 14 -9.35 10.26 7.20
CA ILE A 14 -9.74 8.90 7.59
C ILE A 14 -8.53 8.23 8.25
N PRO A 15 -8.60 7.89 9.56
CA PRO A 15 -7.59 7.09 10.22
C PRO A 15 -7.55 5.65 9.68
N LEU A 16 -6.37 5.04 9.68
CA LEU A 16 -6.16 3.66 9.25
C LEU A 16 -7.07 2.65 9.98
N CYS A 17 -7.34 2.86 11.28
CA CYS A 17 -8.20 1.96 12.06
C CYS A 17 -9.61 1.82 11.48
N HIS A 18 -10.20 2.91 11.02
CA HIS A 18 -11.53 2.91 10.42
C HIS A 18 -11.55 2.13 9.10
N TYR A 19 -10.48 2.24 8.30
CA TYR A 19 -10.34 1.42 7.11
C TYR A 19 -10.18 -0.07 7.43
N GLN A 20 -9.37 -0.41 8.44
CA GLN A 20 -9.19 -1.80 8.88
C GLN A 20 -10.49 -2.41 9.42
N GLU A 21 -11.27 -1.66 10.20
CA GLU A 21 -12.61 -2.07 10.67
C GLU A 21 -13.57 -2.31 9.51
N PHE A 22 -13.57 -1.40 8.52
CA PHE A 22 -14.37 -1.54 7.32
C PHE A 22 -14.02 -2.81 6.53
N LEU A 23 -12.74 -3.11 6.33
CA LEU A 23 -12.30 -4.34 5.64
C LEU A 23 -12.73 -5.62 6.36
N LYS A 24 -12.65 -5.64 7.70
CA LYS A 24 -13.11 -6.78 8.50
C LYS A 24 -14.60 -7.04 8.33
N LEU A 25 -15.41 -5.99 8.28
CA LEU A 25 -16.85 -6.09 8.05
C LEU A 25 -17.17 -6.60 6.66
N GLN A 26 -16.47 -6.10 5.65
CA GLN A 26 -16.62 -6.56 4.26
C GLN A 26 -16.25 -8.04 4.09
N ALA A 27 -15.27 -8.54 4.84
CA ALA A 27 -14.91 -9.95 4.83
C ALA A 27 -15.93 -10.86 5.56
N THR A 28 -16.73 -10.30 6.46
CA THR A 28 -17.64 -11.07 7.34
C THR A 28 -19.09 -11.06 6.85
N SER A 29 -19.50 -10.05 6.07
CA SER A 29 -20.87 -9.88 5.57
C SER A 29 -20.90 -9.76 4.05
N ASN A 30 -21.92 -10.34 3.42
CA ASN A 30 -22.17 -10.22 1.97
C ASN A 30 -23.33 -9.26 1.63
N ASP A 31 -23.95 -8.64 2.64
CA ASP A 31 -25.06 -7.73 2.45
C ASP A 31 -24.54 -6.34 2.04
N GLN A 32 -24.75 -5.97 0.78
CA GLN A 32 -24.27 -4.71 0.21
C GLN A 32 -24.92 -3.49 0.88
N GLU A 33 -26.19 -3.56 1.26
CA GLU A 33 -26.87 -2.45 1.93
C GLU A 33 -26.26 -2.23 3.32
N PHE A 34 -26.00 -3.32 4.04
CA PHE A 34 -25.37 -3.27 5.34
C PHE A 34 -23.93 -2.74 5.27
N ILE A 35 -23.13 -3.18 4.29
CA ILE A 35 -21.74 -2.72 4.10
C ILE A 35 -21.72 -1.22 3.80
N ALA A 36 -22.61 -0.73 2.95
CA ALA A 36 -22.70 0.68 2.62
C ALA A 36 -23.17 1.54 3.82
N GLN A 37 -24.13 1.06 4.61
CA GLN A 37 -24.50 1.74 5.86
C GLN A 37 -23.32 1.79 6.84
N LYS A 38 -22.58 0.69 6.97
CA LYS A 38 -21.37 0.62 7.81
C LYS A 38 -20.23 1.50 7.32
N MET A 39 -20.05 1.63 6.00
CA MET A 39 -19.08 2.56 5.42
C MET A 39 -19.37 3.99 5.86
N VAL A 40 -20.61 4.44 5.73
CA VAL A 40 -21.02 5.78 6.15
C VAL A 40 -20.90 5.95 7.67
N GLU A 41 -21.26 4.93 8.44
CA GLU A 41 -21.11 4.94 9.90
C GLU A 41 -19.65 5.16 10.32
N ILE A 42 -18.74 4.36 9.77
CA ILE A 42 -17.32 4.32 10.15
C ILE A 42 -16.57 5.56 9.66
N PHE A 43 -16.80 5.99 8.41
CA PHE A 43 -16.05 7.10 7.84
C PHE A 43 -16.61 8.48 8.24
N CYS A 44 -17.91 8.62 8.45
CA CYS A 44 -18.50 9.89 8.91
C CYS A 44 -18.64 9.98 10.44
N GLY A 45 -18.30 8.93 11.18
CA GLY A 45 -18.45 8.88 12.64
C GLY A 45 -19.91 8.99 13.12
N LEU A 46 -20.87 8.54 12.30
CA LEU A 46 -22.30 8.57 12.62
C LEU A 46 -22.70 7.33 13.41
N GLN A 47 -23.83 7.37 14.13
CA GLN A 47 -24.43 6.15 14.67
C GLN A 47 -25.30 5.48 13.60
N LEU A 48 -25.32 4.14 13.54
CA LEU A 48 -26.19 3.41 12.61
C LEU A 48 -27.67 3.87 12.65
N LYS A 49 -28.17 4.23 13.84
CA LYS A 49 -29.53 4.76 14.05
C LYS A 49 -29.81 6.05 13.27
N ASP A 50 -28.79 6.86 13.02
CA ASP A 50 -28.88 8.10 12.27
C ASP A 50 -28.60 7.88 10.78
N VAL A 51 -27.74 6.91 10.43
CA VAL A 51 -27.54 6.47 9.05
C VAL A 51 -28.83 5.94 8.44
N VAL A 52 -29.61 5.14 9.18
CA VAL A 52 -30.91 4.60 8.71
C VAL A 52 -31.95 5.71 8.48
N LYS A 53 -31.79 6.89 9.08
CA LYS A 53 -32.67 8.04 8.85
C LYS A 53 -32.27 8.87 7.63
N LEU A 54 -31.10 8.62 7.04
CA LEU A 54 -30.65 9.30 5.83
C LEU A 54 -31.46 8.84 4.63
N LYS A 55 -31.60 9.73 3.65
CA LYS A 55 -32.17 9.35 2.34
C LYS A 55 -31.18 8.45 1.62
N VAL A 56 -31.69 7.43 0.94
CA VAL A 56 -30.89 6.54 0.07
C VAL A 56 -30.04 7.34 -0.93
N THR A 57 -30.60 8.43 -1.49
CA THR A 57 -29.85 9.34 -2.38
C THR A 57 -28.60 9.92 -1.73
N SER A 58 -28.68 10.32 -0.46
CA SER A 58 -27.53 10.86 0.28
C SER A 58 -26.50 9.79 0.62
N VAL A 59 -26.94 8.56 0.91
CA VAL A 59 -26.03 7.42 1.12
C VAL A 59 -25.26 7.13 -0.18
N ASN A 60 -25.95 7.09 -1.32
CA ASN A 60 -25.29 6.89 -2.62
C ASN A 60 -24.33 8.01 -3.00
N GLU A 61 -24.69 9.28 -2.74
CA GLU A 61 -23.79 10.43 -2.93
C GLU A 61 -22.51 10.28 -2.10
N LEU A 62 -22.63 9.82 -0.84
CA LEU A 62 -21.47 9.56 0.03
C LEU A 62 -20.62 8.40 -0.48
N ILE A 63 -21.21 7.29 -0.91
CA ILE A 63 -20.47 6.15 -1.49
C ILE A 63 -19.69 6.62 -2.71
N VAL A 64 -20.33 7.33 -3.63
CA VAL A 64 -19.66 7.86 -4.84
C VAL A 64 -18.53 8.82 -4.48
N HIS A 65 -18.74 9.68 -3.47
CA HIS A 65 -17.71 10.56 -2.95
C HIS A 65 -16.52 9.78 -2.37
N PHE A 66 -16.76 8.77 -1.54
CA PHE A 66 -15.71 7.92 -0.98
C PHE A 66 -14.95 7.16 -2.07
N THR A 67 -15.66 6.52 -3.01
CA THR A 67 -15.02 5.83 -4.14
C THR A 67 -14.14 6.80 -4.94
N LYS A 68 -14.58 8.05 -5.13
CA LYS A 68 -13.79 9.06 -5.84
C LYS A 68 -12.52 9.44 -5.09
N ILE A 69 -12.59 9.71 -3.78
CA ILE A 69 -11.40 10.10 -3.02
C ILE A 69 -10.40 8.94 -2.93
N PHE A 70 -10.87 7.69 -2.71
CA PHE A 70 -10.03 6.50 -2.64
C PHE A 70 -9.39 6.10 -3.98
N LYS A 71 -9.95 6.56 -5.11
CA LYS A 71 -9.38 6.36 -6.44
C LYS A 71 -8.17 7.27 -6.71
N GLU A 72 -8.05 8.39 -6.01
CA GLU A 72 -6.92 9.29 -6.16
C GLU A 72 -5.68 8.70 -5.48
N LYS A 73 -4.59 8.50 -6.24
CA LYS A 73 -3.34 7.97 -5.69
C LYS A 73 -2.63 9.08 -4.89
N PRO A 74 -2.51 8.97 -3.56
CA PRO A 74 -1.85 9.99 -2.78
C PRO A 74 -0.36 10.04 -3.10
N LYS A 75 0.23 11.24 -3.04
CA LYS A 75 1.67 11.42 -3.17
C LYS A 75 2.36 10.88 -1.91
N PHE A 76 3.56 10.32 -2.09
CA PHE A 76 4.38 9.89 -0.97
C PHE A 76 4.67 11.04 -0.01
N LYS A 77 4.39 10.82 1.28
CA LYS A 77 4.60 11.78 2.37
C LYS A 77 5.66 11.22 3.31
N PRO A 78 6.91 11.69 3.22
CA PRO A 78 8.00 11.18 4.05
C PRO A 78 7.81 11.48 5.54
N THR A 79 7.04 12.50 5.88
CA THR A 79 6.79 12.91 7.27
C THR A 79 5.33 13.27 7.46
N PHE A 80 4.80 13.00 8.66
CA PHE A 80 3.46 13.38 9.05
C PHE A 80 3.37 13.51 10.59
N LYS A 81 2.28 14.08 11.09
CA LYS A 81 2.07 14.30 12.53
C LYS A 81 0.87 13.53 13.03
N ILE A 82 1.00 12.89 14.18
CA ILE A 82 -0.10 12.34 14.96
C ILE A 82 -0.08 13.02 16.32
N GLY A 83 -1.10 13.84 16.62
CA GLY A 83 -1.09 14.70 17.79
C GLY A 83 0.10 15.67 17.76
N ASP A 84 0.89 15.69 18.84
CA ASP A 84 2.06 16.56 18.98
C ASP A 84 3.38 15.92 18.48
N VAL A 85 3.34 14.65 18.04
CA VAL A 85 4.54 13.90 17.62
C VAL A 85 4.65 13.89 16.10
N GLU A 86 5.84 14.26 15.61
CA GLU A 86 6.18 14.17 14.18
C GLU A 86 6.89 12.85 13.89
N PHE A 87 6.36 12.11 12.94
CA PHE A 87 6.88 10.84 12.46
C PHE A 87 7.55 11.03 11.09
N GLY A 88 8.67 10.34 10.91
CA GLY A 88 9.42 10.31 9.66
C GLY A 88 9.59 8.89 9.14
N PHE A 89 9.61 8.76 7.82
CA PHE A 89 9.84 7.51 7.12
C PHE A 89 11.30 7.06 7.22
N ILE A 90 11.58 5.77 7.07
CA ILE A 90 12.96 5.25 7.05
C ILE A 90 13.78 5.96 5.94
N PRO A 91 14.83 6.72 6.29
CA PRO A 91 15.58 7.51 5.29
C PRO A 91 16.48 6.65 4.41
N ASN A 92 16.92 5.49 4.89
CA ASN A 92 17.76 4.56 4.15
C ASN A 92 17.30 3.11 4.37
N LEU A 93 16.76 2.49 3.33
CA LEU A 93 16.28 1.10 3.35
C LEU A 93 17.42 0.07 3.26
N GLU A 94 18.62 0.45 2.81
CA GLU A 94 19.78 -0.45 2.74
C GLU A 94 20.38 -0.73 4.11
N ASN A 95 20.21 0.22 5.05
CA ASN A 95 20.76 0.15 6.39
C ASN A 95 19.73 -0.29 7.45
N ILE A 96 18.64 -0.93 7.03
CA ILE A 96 17.68 -1.52 7.99
C ILE A 96 18.28 -2.76 8.65
N THR A 97 17.93 -2.97 9.90
CA THR A 97 18.28 -4.17 10.64
C THR A 97 17.50 -5.38 10.13
N PHE A 98 18.03 -6.57 10.36
CA PHE A 98 17.33 -7.82 10.00
C PHE A 98 15.95 -7.93 10.68
N GLY A 99 15.82 -7.43 11.92
CA GLY A 99 14.53 -7.39 12.62
C GLY A 99 13.51 -6.51 11.92
N GLU A 100 13.90 -5.31 11.48
CA GLU A 100 13.03 -4.41 10.70
C GLU A 100 12.60 -5.06 9.38
N TYR A 101 13.52 -5.73 8.69
CA TYR A 101 13.21 -6.44 7.43
C TYR A 101 12.16 -7.53 7.63
N VAL A 102 12.35 -8.41 8.62
CA VAL A 102 11.42 -9.51 8.90
C VAL A 102 10.04 -8.98 9.28
N ASP A 103 9.97 -7.94 10.11
CA ASP A 103 8.69 -7.37 10.52
C ASP A 103 7.99 -6.63 9.36
N LEU A 104 8.73 -5.91 8.52
CA LEU A 104 8.15 -5.31 7.31
C LEU A 104 7.57 -6.37 6.36
N GLU A 105 8.32 -7.43 6.06
CA GLU A 105 7.86 -8.49 5.16
C GLU A 105 6.57 -9.16 5.68
N ASN A 106 6.54 -9.44 6.99
CA ASN A 106 5.39 -10.08 7.64
C ASN A 106 4.12 -9.20 7.63
N TYR A 107 4.26 -7.90 7.83
CA TYR A 107 3.12 -7.01 8.06
C TYR A 107 2.68 -6.22 6.82
N LEU A 108 3.55 -6.02 5.82
CA LEU A 108 3.24 -5.24 4.63
C LEU A 108 2.22 -5.94 3.70
N SER A 109 2.09 -7.26 3.81
CA SER A 109 1.21 -8.08 2.96
C SER A 109 -0.28 -7.93 3.29
N LYS A 110 -0.65 -7.56 4.51
CA LYS A 110 -2.05 -7.56 4.97
C LYS A 110 -2.45 -6.19 5.53
N TRP A 111 -3.56 -5.65 5.01
CA TRP A 111 -4.12 -4.40 5.53
C TRP A 111 -4.48 -4.47 7.02
N GLU A 112 -4.85 -5.63 7.55
CA GLU A 112 -5.14 -5.82 8.98
C GLU A 112 -3.93 -5.55 9.88
N ASP A 113 -2.72 -5.96 9.45
CA ASP A 113 -1.48 -5.78 10.19
C ASP A 113 -0.71 -4.53 9.75
N PHE A 114 -1.23 -3.76 8.80
CA PHE A 114 -0.51 -2.64 8.19
C PHE A 114 -0.12 -1.54 9.18
N HIS A 115 -0.86 -1.35 10.27
CA HIS A 115 -0.46 -0.45 11.36
C HIS A 115 0.87 -0.85 12.02
N LYS A 116 1.20 -2.15 12.04
CA LYS A 116 2.51 -2.65 12.50
C LYS A 116 3.60 -2.37 11.48
N ALA A 117 3.32 -2.58 10.20
CA ALA A 117 4.25 -2.19 9.13
C ALA A 117 4.54 -0.69 9.18
N MET A 118 3.51 0.14 9.37
CA MET A 118 3.61 1.59 9.56
C MET A 118 4.49 1.95 10.76
N ALA A 119 4.46 1.20 11.86
CA ALA A 119 5.30 1.45 13.03
C ALA A 119 6.80 1.15 12.78
N VAL A 120 7.10 0.24 11.85
CA VAL A 120 8.47 0.01 11.41
C VAL A 120 8.91 1.11 10.42
N MET A 121 8.06 1.40 9.44
CA MET A 121 8.30 2.39 8.38
C MET A 121 8.40 3.82 8.89
N TYR A 122 7.56 4.20 9.84
CA TYR A 122 7.47 5.56 10.36
C TYR A 122 7.75 5.58 11.86
N ARG A 123 8.74 6.36 12.25
CA ARG A 123 9.17 6.48 13.65
C ARG A 123 9.31 7.95 14.04
N PRO A 124 9.21 8.27 15.34
CA PRO A 124 9.35 9.65 15.80
C PRO A 124 10.68 10.24 15.34
N ILE A 125 10.65 11.47 14.84
CA ILE A 125 11.85 12.20 14.44
C ILE A 125 12.58 12.68 15.70
N THR A 126 13.85 12.31 15.84
CA THR A 126 14.70 12.70 16.98
C THR A 126 15.51 13.95 16.67
N ILE A 127 16.06 14.03 15.45
CA ILE A 127 16.89 15.15 14.99
C ILE A 127 16.38 15.58 13.62
N ARG A 128 16.17 16.88 13.43
CA ARG A 128 15.85 17.46 12.13
C ARG A 128 16.87 18.54 11.78
N LYS A 129 17.47 18.42 10.60
CA LYS A 129 18.38 19.40 9.99
C LYS A 129 17.89 19.66 8.57
N GLU A 130 17.15 20.75 8.40
CA GLU A 130 16.52 21.11 7.11
C GLU A 130 15.66 19.96 6.56
N ASP A 131 16.04 19.43 5.41
CA ASP A 131 15.35 18.32 4.72
C ASP A 131 15.78 16.93 5.23
N LYS A 132 16.86 16.86 6.03
CA LYS A 132 17.34 15.60 6.59
C LYS A 132 16.83 15.42 8.01
N TYR A 133 16.45 14.19 8.34
CA TYR A 133 16.02 13.84 9.67
C TYR A 133 16.56 12.47 10.05
N GLU A 134 16.74 12.30 11.35
CA GLU A 134 16.98 11.01 11.97
C GLU A 134 15.72 10.60 12.72
N ILE A 135 15.42 9.31 12.64
CA ILE A 135 14.28 8.70 13.31
C ILE A 135 14.79 7.89 14.50
N MET A 136 13.90 7.68 15.46
CA MET A 136 14.18 6.84 16.62
C MET A 136 14.65 5.43 16.22
N GLU A 137 15.57 4.86 16.98
CA GLU A 137 16.02 3.49 16.79
C GLU A 137 14.87 2.49 16.90
N TYR A 138 15.01 1.37 16.19
CA TYR A 138 13.99 0.34 16.17
C TYR A 138 13.97 -0.44 17.48
N THR A 139 12.86 -0.38 18.21
CA THR A 139 12.65 -1.12 19.46
C THR A 139 11.61 -2.24 19.32
N GLY A 140 11.20 -2.59 18.10
CA GLY A 140 10.15 -3.56 17.81
C GLY A 140 8.83 -2.94 17.34
N ALA A 141 8.10 -3.65 16.48
CA ALA A 141 6.87 -3.17 15.83
C ALA A 141 5.75 -2.82 16.83
N ALA A 142 5.73 -3.48 18.00
CA ALA A 142 4.70 -3.26 19.02
C ALA A 142 4.77 -1.89 19.71
N ALA A 143 5.92 -1.19 19.66
CA ALA A 143 6.11 0.05 20.39
C ALA A 143 5.21 1.18 19.88
N PHE A 144 5.05 1.28 18.55
CA PHE A 144 4.27 2.35 17.91
C PHE A 144 3.05 1.85 17.12
N SER A 145 2.82 0.54 17.06
CA SER A 145 1.72 -0.05 16.27
C SER A 145 0.35 0.50 16.66
N GLU A 146 0.09 0.71 17.96
CA GLU A 146 -1.19 1.23 18.44
C GLU A 146 -1.39 2.70 18.06
N GLY A 147 -0.33 3.51 18.09
CA GLY A 147 -0.40 4.91 17.62
C GLY A 147 -0.62 5.00 16.12
N MET A 148 -0.03 4.09 15.35
CA MET A 148 -0.14 4.04 13.89
C MET A 148 -1.51 3.65 13.36
N LYS A 149 -2.39 3.11 14.22
CA LYS A 149 -3.82 2.94 13.89
C LYS A 149 -4.51 4.28 13.60
N PHE A 150 -4.01 5.36 14.18
CA PHE A 150 -4.51 6.72 13.94
C PHE A 150 -3.80 7.44 12.79
N ALA A 151 -2.89 6.74 12.09
CA ALA A 151 -2.22 7.34 10.94
C ALA A 151 -3.24 7.67 9.83
N PRO A 152 -3.09 8.82 9.16
CA PRO A 152 -3.89 9.16 7.99
C PRO A 152 -3.81 8.09 6.91
N MET A 153 -4.95 7.73 6.33
CA MET A 153 -5.02 6.67 5.32
C MET A 153 -4.27 7.04 4.03
N ASP A 154 -4.13 8.33 3.72
CA ASP A 154 -3.37 8.79 2.55
C ASP A 154 -1.87 8.47 2.70
N VAL A 155 -1.31 8.61 3.91
CA VAL A 155 0.08 8.22 4.21
C VAL A 155 0.25 6.71 4.12
N ALA A 156 -0.71 5.95 4.65
CA ALA A 156 -0.68 4.48 4.59
C ALA A 156 -0.72 3.95 3.15
N ILE A 157 -1.66 4.44 2.34
CA ILE A 157 -1.74 4.09 0.91
C ILE A 157 -0.47 4.53 0.19
N ALA A 158 0.03 5.74 0.45
CA ALA A 158 1.23 6.22 -0.23
C ALA A 158 2.47 5.40 0.11
N ALA A 159 2.59 4.91 1.36
CA ALA A 159 3.66 4.00 1.77
C ALA A 159 3.54 2.62 1.09
N SER A 160 2.32 2.07 0.99
CA SER A 160 2.09 0.83 0.25
C SER A 160 2.48 1.00 -1.22
N VAL A 161 2.04 2.09 -1.85
CA VAL A 161 2.37 2.40 -3.26
C VAL A 161 3.88 2.57 -3.43
N PHE A 162 4.58 3.21 -2.49
CA PHE A 162 6.03 3.34 -2.53
C PHE A 162 6.73 1.97 -2.61
N PHE A 163 6.42 1.03 -1.72
CA PHE A 163 7.03 -0.31 -1.74
C PHE A 163 6.68 -1.10 -3.00
N TRP A 164 5.48 -0.92 -3.52
CA TRP A 164 5.06 -1.56 -4.77
C TRP A 164 5.81 -0.99 -5.97
N THR A 165 5.95 0.34 -6.04
CA THR A 165 6.75 1.02 -7.06
C THR A 165 8.21 0.58 -6.97
N LEU A 166 8.78 0.53 -5.76
CA LEU A 166 10.14 0.06 -5.52
C LEU A 166 10.33 -1.38 -6.00
N GLY A 167 9.44 -2.30 -5.58
CA GLY A 167 9.52 -3.71 -6.01
C GLY A 167 9.42 -3.87 -7.53
N LYS A 168 8.55 -3.10 -8.18
CA LYS A 168 8.41 -3.09 -9.63
C LYS A 168 9.67 -2.56 -10.33
N GLU A 169 10.25 -1.47 -9.84
CA GLU A 169 11.49 -0.90 -10.38
C GLU A 169 12.66 -1.85 -10.24
N LEU A 170 12.83 -2.47 -9.07
CA LEU A 170 13.87 -3.48 -8.83
C LEU A 170 13.72 -4.70 -9.74
N LEU A 171 12.49 -5.17 -9.94
CA LEU A 171 12.23 -6.31 -10.83
C LEU A 171 12.51 -5.96 -12.30
N ASN A 172 12.11 -4.76 -12.75
CA ASN A 172 12.46 -4.26 -14.08
C ASN A 172 13.98 -4.14 -14.25
N ALA A 173 14.68 -3.57 -13.27
CA ALA A 173 16.14 -3.43 -13.31
C ALA A 173 16.84 -4.79 -13.38
N THR A 174 16.31 -5.81 -12.68
CA THR A 174 16.82 -7.19 -12.75
C THR A 174 16.63 -7.78 -14.15
N LEU A 175 15.43 -7.63 -14.75
CA LEU A 175 15.16 -8.10 -16.11
C LEU A 175 16.02 -7.39 -17.16
N ASP A 176 16.21 -6.07 -17.02
CA ASP A 176 17.05 -5.29 -17.91
C ASP A 176 18.52 -5.72 -17.80
N TYR A 177 19.02 -5.95 -16.58
CA TYR A 177 20.35 -6.49 -16.35
C TYR A 177 20.53 -7.86 -17.03
N LEU A 178 19.64 -8.81 -16.78
CA LEU A 178 19.67 -10.14 -17.42
C LEU A 178 19.64 -10.06 -18.94
N THR A 179 18.77 -9.22 -19.49
CA THR A 179 18.66 -9.00 -20.94
C THR A 179 19.96 -8.45 -21.53
N ASN A 180 20.60 -7.51 -20.82
CA ASN A 180 21.86 -6.92 -21.25
C ASN A 180 23.03 -7.90 -21.16
N GLU A 181 23.11 -8.72 -20.11
CA GLU A 181 24.10 -9.78 -19.97
C GLU A 181 23.99 -10.80 -21.10
N ILE A 182 22.77 -11.25 -21.44
CA ILE A 182 22.55 -12.18 -22.56
C ILE A 182 23.02 -11.58 -23.89
N LYS A 183 22.73 -10.30 -24.15
CA LYS A 183 23.17 -9.61 -25.37
C LYS A 183 24.67 -9.38 -25.43
N THR A 184 25.29 -9.03 -24.31
CA THR A 184 26.73 -8.72 -24.25
C THR A 184 27.57 -9.98 -24.36
N ASN A 185 27.14 -11.06 -23.70
CA ASN A 185 27.86 -12.33 -23.64
C ASN A 185 27.24 -13.39 -24.56
N GLU A 186 26.60 -12.97 -25.66
CA GLU A 186 25.83 -13.82 -26.56
C GLU A 186 26.65 -15.04 -27.05
N LYS A 187 27.93 -14.83 -27.34
CA LYS A 187 28.85 -15.90 -27.75
C LYS A 187 29.14 -16.90 -26.62
N GLU A 188 29.34 -16.43 -25.39
CA GLU A 188 29.60 -17.30 -24.24
C GLU A 188 28.36 -18.13 -23.88
N PHE A 189 27.18 -17.51 -23.92
CA PHE A 189 25.91 -18.22 -23.74
C PHE A 189 25.65 -19.26 -24.84
N GLN A 190 25.99 -18.96 -26.10
CA GLN A 190 25.92 -19.95 -27.20
C GLN A 190 26.89 -21.12 -26.98
N THR A 191 28.07 -20.85 -26.42
CA THR A 191 29.09 -21.87 -26.14
C THR A 191 28.65 -22.77 -24.96
N LEU A 192 28.17 -22.17 -23.87
CA LEU A 192 27.62 -22.88 -22.70
C LEU A 192 26.39 -23.72 -23.04
N ALA A 193 25.48 -23.21 -23.86
CA ALA A 193 24.31 -23.96 -24.32
C ALA A 193 24.72 -25.22 -25.11
N HIS A 194 25.78 -25.11 -25.91
CA HIS A 194 26.35 -26.22 -26.68
C HIS A 194 27.05 -27.25 -25.77
N GLU A 195 27.82 -26.81 -24.76
CA GLU A 195 28.52 -27.71 -23.83
C GLU A 195 27.58 -28.45 -22.87
N LEU A 196 26.47 -27.83 -22.46
CA LEU A 196 25.51 -28.40 -21.51
C LEU A 196 24.45 -29.32 -22.15
N ASN A 197 24.55 -29.63 -23.46
CA ASN A 197 23.52 -30.36 -24.22
C ASN A 197 22.11 -29.76 -24.09
N LEU A 198 22.00 -28.46 -23.82
CA LEU A 198 20.74 -27.74 -23.94
C LEU A 198 20.43 -27.59 -25.44
N GLY A 199 19.15 -27.64 -25.83
CA GLY A 199 18.75 -27.56 -27.23
C GLY A 199 19.48 -26.44 -27.98
N LYS A 200 19.87 -26.70 -29.24
CA LYS A 200 20.88 -26.02 -30.10
C LYS A 200 20.88 -24.48 -30.23
N SER A 201 20.13 -23.74 -29.44
CA SER A 201 20.24 -22.30 -29.34
C SER A 201 19.72 -21.89 -27.96
N GLY A 202 20.45 -21.03 -27.26
CA GLY A 202 20.00 -20.35 -26.04
C GLY A 202 18.72 -19.50 -26.21
N GLY A 203 18.00 -19.63 -27.32
CA GLY A 203 16.71 -18.99 -27.60
C GLY A 203 15.61 -19.30 -26.57
N GLY A 204 15.71 -20.39 -25.82
CA GLY A 204 14.83 -20.63 -24.67
C GLY A 204 14.96 -19.55 -23.59
N ILE A 205 16.18 -19.11 -23.27
CA ILE A 205 16.43 -18.08 -22.25
C ILE A 205 15.84 -16.74 -22.68
N VAL A 206 15.97 -16.38 -23.96
CA VAL A 206 15.36 -15.17 -24.52
C VAL A 206 13.83 -15.24 -24.44
N GLN A 207 13.22 -16.36 -24.86
CA GLN A 207 11.78 -16.56 -24.77
C GLN A 207 11.26 -16.54 -23.33
N PHE A 208 11.99 -17.12 -22.37
CA PHE A 208 11.62 -17.05 -20.96
C PHE A 208 11.75 -15.63 -20.41
N THR A 209 12.78 -14.88 -20.80
CA THR A 209 12.97 -13.48 -20.38
C THR A 209 11.85 -12.58 -20.92
N ASP A 210 11.47 -12.75 -22.19
CA ASP A 210 10.36 -12.03 -22.81
C ASP A 210 9.01 -12.39 -22.16
N SER A 211 8.79 -13.68 -21.88
CA SER A 211 7.59 -14.15 -21.16
C SER A 211 7.50 -13.56 -19.76
N LEU A 212 8.61 -13.52 -19.01
CA LEU A 212 8.68 -12.89 -17.69
C LEU A 212 8.37 -11.39 -17.76
N LYS A 213 8.86 -10.69 -18.78
CA LYS A 213 8.58 -9.27 -19.01
C LYS A 213 7.10 -9.01 -19.31
N GLU A 214 6.48 -9.85 -20.13
CA GLU A 214 5.05 -9.76 -20.43
C GLU A 214 4.19 -10.06 -19.19
N ILE A 215 4.53 -11.11 -18.42
CA ILE A 215 3.87 -11.44 -17.15
C ILE A 215 3.96 -10.25 -16.17
N LEU A 216 5.13 -9.62 -16.07
CA LEU A 216 5.32 -8.44 -15.21
C LEU A 216 4.44 -7.25 -15.63
N GLN A 217 4.35 -6.98 -16.93
CA GLN A 217 3.49 -5.92 -17.47
C GLN A 217 2.01 -6.22 -17.16
N ASN A 218 1.57 -7.47 -17.33
CA ASN A 218 0.22 -7.91 -17.03
C ASN A 218 -0.09 -7.82 -15.52
N MET A 219 0.84 -8.23 -14.65
CA MET A 219 0.69 -8.09 -13.19
C MET A 219 0.60 -6.62 -12.77
N THR A 220 1.39 -5.74 -13.39
CA THR A 220 1.33 -4.29 -13.14
C THR A 220 -0.05 -3.71 -13.51
N LEU A 221 -0.66 -4.17 -14.60
CA LEU A 221 -1.98 -3.71 -15.06
C LEU A 221 -3.10 -4.15 -14.11
N LEU A 222 -3.02 -5.39 -13.59
CA LEU A 222 -3.97 -5.95 -12.61
C LEU A 222 -3.92 -5.25 -11.25
N GLN A 223 -2.79 -4.61 -10.92
CA GLN A 223 -2.55 -3.92 -9.66
C GLN A 223 -3.17 -2.51 -9.57
N ASN A 224 -3.96 -2.05 -10.55
CA ASN A 224 -4.83 -0.89 -10.34
C ASN A 224 -5.95 -1.27 -9.34
N THR A 225 -5.59 -1.32 -8.06
CA THR A 225 -6.45 -1.73 -6.96
C THR A 225 -7.52 -0.68 -6.69
N ASP A 226 -8.78 -1.14 -6.71
CA ASP A 226 -9.90 -0.43 -6.12
C ASP A 226 -9.81 -0.62 -4.61
N TYR A 227 -9.43 0.44 -3.87
CA TYR A 227 -9.27 0.37 -2.41
C TYR A 227 -10.60 0.24 -1.67
N LEU A 228 -11.71 0.48 -2.37
CA LEU A 228 -13.07 0.27 -1.92
C LEU A 228 -13.80 -0.63 -2.92
N ASN A 229 -14.43 -1.69 -2.44
CA ASN A 229 -15.27 -2.56 -3.28
C ASN A 229 -16.73 -2.51 -2.79
N VAL A 230 -17.35 -1.33 -2.91
CA VAL A 230 -18.74 -1.09 -2.54
C VAL A 230 -19.47 -0.46 -3.71
N LEU A 231 -20.60 -1.07 -4.07
CA LEU A 231 -21.48 -0.56 -5.12
C LEU A 231 -22.52 0.40 -4.51
N PRO A 232 -22.92 1.46 -5.24
CA PRO A 232 -24.10 2.25 -4.88
C PRO A 232 -25.34 1.34 -4.78
N ILE A 233 -26.22 1.63 -3.84
CA ILE A 233 -27.46 0.86 -3.57
C ILE A 233 -28.62 1.39 -4.44
#